data_AF-B9L0P3-F1
#
_entry.id   AF-B9L0P3-F1
#
_cell.length_a   1.000
_cell.length_b   1.000
_cell.length_c   1.000
_cell.angle_alpha   90.00
_cell.angle_beta   90.00
_cell.angle_gamma   90.00
#
_symmetry.space_group_name_H-M   'P 1'
#
loop_
_entity.id
_entity.type
_entity.pdbx_description
1 polymer ?
#
loop_
_entity_poly.entity_id
_entity_poly.type
_entity_poly.pdbx_seq_one_letter_code
_entity_poly.pdbx_strand_id
1 'polypeptide(L)'
;MTRQVFEVANWLLAILMWLLIGRILLDQLTRGKSTVIGRLFHLATDPLLRFSSQLFPRLSTIAQSVLWVLALLAVRLILFVVAMPR
;
A
#
# COMPACT_ATOMS: atom_id res chain seq x y z
N MET A 1 8.61 -23.11 9.79
CA MET A 1 7.29 -22.50 9.51
C MET A 1 7.28 -20.99 9.71
N THR A 2 7.68 -20.46 10.88
CA THR A 2 7.70 -19.00 11.16
C THR A 2 8.49 -18.16 10.16
N ARG A 3 9.64 -18.64 9.67
CA ARG A 3 10.47 -17.93 8.68
C ARG A 3 9.82 -17.80 7.30
N GLN A 4 9.13 -18.85 6.84
CA GLN A 4 8.37 -18.82 5.57
C GLN A 4 7.17 -17.89 5.66
N VAL A 5 6.44 -17.92 6.79
CA VAL A 5 5.32 -16.98 7.02
C VAL A 5 5.80 -15.53 6.99
N PHE A 6 6.96 -15.27 7.59
CA PHE A 6 7.59 -13.94 7.56
C PHE A 6 7.97 -13.49 6.14
N GLU A 7 8.60 -14.36 5.36
CA GLU A 7 8.96 -14.06 3.97
C GLU A 7 7.72 -13.78 3.12
N VAL A 8 6.68 -14.62 3.22
CA VAL A 8 5.43 -14.42 2.49
C VAL A 8 4.77 -13.10 2.89
N ALA A 9 4.70 -12.79 4.18
CA ALA A 9 4.14 -11.53 4.66
C ALA A 9 4.94 -10.32 4.16
N ASN A 10 6.28 -10.39 4.17
CA ASN A 10 7.15 -9.32 3.69
C ASN A 10 7.01 -9.11 2.17
N TRP A 11 6.90 -10.19 1.39
CA TRP A 11 6.61 -10.11 -0.04
C TRP A 11 5.24 -9.50 -0.30
N LEU A 12 4.20 -9.92 0.44
CA LEU A 12 2.86 -9.38 0.31
C LEU A 12 2.83 -7.87 0.61
N LEU A 13 3.50 -7.45 1.69
CA LEU A 13 3.68 -6.04 2.07
C LEU A 13 4.40 -5.26 0.96
N ALA A 14 5.47 -5.82 0.39
CA ALA A 14 6.20 -5.18 -0.69
C ALA A 14 5.33 -4.99 -1.94
N ILE A 15 4.55 -6.01 -2.33
CA ILE A 15 3.62 -5.93 -3.47
C ILE A 15 2.58 -4.84 -3.23
N LEU A 16 1.98 -4.78 -2.03
CA LEU A 16 1.00 -3.75 -1.67
C LEU A 16 1.59 -2.34 -1.70
N MET A 17 2.80 -2.16 -1.16
CA MET A 17 3.50 -0.88 -1.23
C MET A 17 3.76 -0.46 -2.68
N TRP A 18 4.25 -1.37 -3.53
CA TRP A 18 4.49 -1.11 -4.94
C TRP A 18 3.22 -0.77 -5.72
N LEU A 19 2.09 -1.42 -5.41
CA LEU A 19 0.79 -1.07 -5.99
C LEU A 19 0.36 0.35 -5.61
N LEU A 20 0.50 0.74 -4.34
CA LEU A 20 0.16 2.10 -3.90
C LEU A 20 1.08 3.16 -4.49
N ILE A 21 2.39 2.90 -4.51
CA ILE A 21 3.38 3.79 -5.13
C ILE A 21 3.12 3.91 -6.63
N GLY A 22 2.89 2.79 -7.32
CA GLY A 22 2.58 2.76 -8.74
C GLY A 22 1.31 3.53 -9.07
N ARG A 23 0.26 3.44 -8.24
CA ARG A 23 -0.93 4.29 -8.37
C ARG A 23 -0.60 5.77 -8.28
N ILE A 24 0.14 6.18 -7.25
CA ILE A 24 0.51 7.60 -7.05
C ILE A 24 1.33 8.11 -8.26
N LEU A 25 2.31 7.33 -8.70
CA LEU A 25 3.14 7.67 -9.86
C LEU A 25 2.31 7.75 -11.14
N LEU A 26 1.41 6.79 -11.39
CA LEU A 26 0.55 6.80 -12.56
C LEU A 26 -0.40 7.99 -12.54
N ASP A 27 -0.99 8.32 -11.40
CA ASP A 27 -1.92 9.45 -11.26
C ASP A 27 -1.21 10.79 -11.51
N GLN A 28 0.03 10.92 -11.01
CA GLN A 28 0.90 12.07 -11.30
C GLN A 28 1.31 12.15 -12.78
N LEU A 29 1.76 11.03 -13.36
CA LEU A 29 2.24 10.98 -14.75
C LEU A 29 1.10 11.24 -15.74
N THR A 30 -0.10 10.73 -15.45
CA THR A 30 -1.28 10.88 -16.30
C THR A 30 -2.07 12.16 -16.01
N ARG A 31 -1.68 12.97 -15.00
CA ARG A 31 -2.43 14.14 -14.52
C ARG A 31 -3.91 13.82 -14.27
N GLY A 32 -4.20 12.64 -13.71
CA GLY A 32 -5.57 12.18 -13.47
C GLY A 32 -6.34 11.67 -14.70
N LYS A 33 -5.68 11.48 -15.86
CA LYS A 33 -6.30 10.82 -17.01
C LYS A 33 -6.37 9.31 -16.80
N SER A 34 -7.57 8.74 -16.85
CA SER A 34 -7.79 7.31 -16.68
C SER A 34 -7.17 6.52 -17.84
N THR A 35 -6.07 5.82 -17.56
CA THR A 35 -5.44 4.84 -18.46
C THR A 35 -5.84 3.42 -18.05
N VAL A 36 -5.76 2.45 -18.97
CA VAL A 36 -6.08 1.03 -18.67
C VAL A 36 -5.22 0.50 -17.51
N ILE A 37 -3.93 0.85 -17.53
CA ILE A 37 -2.97 0.49 -16.46
C ILE A 37 -3.36 1.17 -15.16
N GLY A 38 -3.63 2.48 -15.18
CA GLY A 38 -4.12 3.20 -13.99
C GLY A 38 -5.37 2.57 -13.40
N ARG A 39 -6.34 2.17 -14.24
CA ARG A 39 -7.59 1.55 -13.79
C ARG A 39 -7.36 0.21 -13.10
N LEU A 40 -6.40 -0.62 -13.57
CA LEU A 40 -6.01 -1.86 -12.87
C LEU A 40 -5.45 -1.59 -11.47
N PHE A 41 -4.56 -0.59 -11.36
CA PHE A 41 -4.00 -0.17 -10.09
C PHE A 41 -5.07 0.37 -9.14
N HIS A 42 -6.00 1.17 -9.65
CA HIS A 42 -7.17 1.62 -8.90
C HIS A 42 -8.00 0.44 -8.41
N LEU A 43 -8.32 -0.52 -9.27
CA LEU A 43 -9.15 -1.67 -8.91
C LEU A 43 -8.51 -2.52 -7.79
N ALA A 44 -7.18 -2.68 -7.82
CA ALA A 44 -6.44 -3.43 -6.81
C ALA A 44 -6.35 -2.70 -5.46
N THR A 45 -6.29 -1.36 -5.46
CA THR A 45 -6.03 -0.56 -4.25
C THR A 45 -7.28 0.13 -3.68
N ASP A 46 -8.34 0.30 -4.48
CA ASP A 46 -9.62 0.88 -4.07
C ASP A 46 -10.32 0.13 -2.93
N PRO A 47 -10.37 -1.23 -2.86
CA PRO A 47 -10.98 -1.88 -1.70
C PRO A 47 -10.26 -1.50 -0.41
N LEU A 48 -8.92 -1.44 -0.43
CA LEU A 48 -8.09 -1.03 0.70
C LEU A 48 -8.38 0.42 1.10
N LEU A 49 -8.48 1.31 0.11
CA LEU A 49 -8.78 2.72 0.34
C LEU A 49 -10.22 2.96 0.79
N ARG A 50 -11.18 2.14 0.35
CA ARG A 50 -12.56 2.20 0.82
C ARG A 50 -12.63 1.96 2.31
N PHE A 51 -11.93 0.95 2.81
CA PHE A 51 -11.82 0.70 4.25
C PHE A 51 -11.21 1.91 4.98
N SER A 52 -10.13 2.51 4.47
CA SER A 52 -9.58 3.71 5.12
C SER A 52 -10.46 4.94 4.99
N SER A 53 -11.24 5.07 3.91
CA SER A 53 -12.13 6.22 3.71
C SER A 53 -13.28 6.23 4.72
N GLN A 54 -13.69 5.05 5.22
CA GLN A 54 -14.65 4.92 6.31
C GLN A 54 -14.05 5.39 7.64
N LEU A 55 -12.76 5.11 7.87
CA LEU A 55 -12.04 5.52 9.09
C LEU A 55 -11.61 6.99 9.05
N PHE A 56 -11.25 7.51 7.87
CA PHE A 56 -10.71 8.86 7.67
C PHE A 56 -11.40 9.57 6.48
N PRO A 57 -12.70 9.92 6.60
CA PRO A 57 -13.48 10.48 5.49
C PRO A 57 -13.01 11.87 5.02
N ARG A 58 -12.21 12.58 5.83
CA ARG A 58 -11.69 13.92 5.51
C ARG A 58 -10.39 13.92 4.72
N LEU A 59 -9.74 12.76 4.54
CA LEU A 59 -8.47 12.68 3.81
C LEU A 59 -8.71 12.49 2.32
N SER A 60 -7.94 13.20 1.49
CA SER A 60 -7.93 12.99 0.04
C SER A 60 -7.40 11.60 -0.31
N THR A 61 -7.75 11.07 -1.49
CA THR A 61 -7.32 9.75 -1.96
C THR A 61 -5.80 9.60 -1.99
N ILE A 62 -5.08 10.67 -2.36
CA ILE A 62 -3.62 10.72 -2.33
C ILE A 62 -3.12 10.66 -0.89
N ALA A 63 -3.68 11.44 0.02
CA ALA A 63 -3.30 11.44 1.43
C ALA A 63 -3.55 10.07 2.09
N GLN A 64 -4.67 9.41 1.77
CA GLN A 64 -4.96 8.04 2.22
C GLN A 64 -3.94 7.03 1.67
N SER A 65 -3.56 7.16 0.38
CA SER A 65 -2.55 6.28 -0.23
C SER A 65 -1.18 6.44 0.43
N VAL A 66 -0.77 7.69 0.72
CA VAL A 66 0.47 7.97 1.47
C VAL A 66 0.39 7.40 2.88
N LEU A 67 -0.73 7.56 3.58
CA LEU A 67 -0.94 7.02 4.92
C LEU A 67 -0.83 5.49 4.95
N TRP A 68 -1.38 4.80 3.94
CA TRP A 68 -1.21 3.36 3.79
C TRP A 68 0.24 2.95 3.53
N VAL A 69 0.97 3.68 2.68
CA VAL A 69 2.40 3.41 2.45
C VAL A 69 3.17 3.53 3.77
N LEU A 70 2.91 4.57 4.57
CA LEU A 70 3.52 4.74 5.89
C LEU A 70 3.13 3.61 6.86
N ALA A 71 1.86 3.23 6.89
CA ALA A 71 1.38 2.13 7.73
C ALA A 71 2.05 0.80 7.36
N LEU A 72 2.13 0.46 6.07
CA LEU A 72 2.80 -0.74 5.59
C LEU A 72 4.30 -0.72 5.92
N LEU A 73 4.94 0.46 5.83
CA LEU A 73 6.34 0.65 6.17
C LEU A 73 6.57 0.45 7.68
N ALA A 74 5.68 0.99 8.53
CA ALA A 74 5.72 0.77 9.97
C ALA A 74 5.54 -0.72 10.33
N VAL A 75 4.57 -1.40 9.71
CA VAL A 75 4.36 -2.85 9.89
C VAL A 75 5.62 -3.63 9.48
N ARG A 76 6.23 -3.29 8.35
CA ARG A 76 7.48 -3.90 7.90
C ARG A 76 8.63 -3.69 8.88
N LEU A 77 8.71 -2.52 9.49
CA LEU A 77 9.74 -2.17 10.47
C LEU A 77 9.53 -2.94 11.79
N ILE A 78 8.28 -3.05 12.26
CA ILE A 78 7.91 -3.87 13.42
C ILE A 78 8.26 -5.33 13.17
N LEU A 79 7.88 -5.86 11.99
CA LEU A 79 8.22 -7.21 11.57
C LEU A 79 9.74 -7.44 11.61
N PHE A 80 10.52 -6.53 11.05
CA PHE A 80 11.98 -6.60 11.09
C PHE A 80 12.53 -6.63 12.53
N VAL A 81 12.06 -5.73 13.40
CA VAL A 81 12.48 -5.65 14.80
C VAL A 81 12.11 -6.91 15.58
N VAL A 82 10.90 -7.44 15.39
CA VAL A 82 10.41 -8.66 16.06
C VAL A 82 11.16 -9.91 15.55
N ALA A 83 11.53 -9.94 14.28
CA ALA A 83 12.29 -11.04 13.69
C ALA A 83 13.81 -10.95 13.95
N MET A 84 14.30 -9.83 14.49
CA MET A 84 15.71 -9.65 14.81
C MET A 84 16.04 -10.50 16.05
N PRO A 85 16.95 -11.48 15.95
CA PRO A 85 17.38 -12.24 17.13
C PRO A 85 18.11 -11.27 18.06
N ARG A 86 17.69 -11.21 19.32
CA ARG A 86 18.43 -10.53 20.39
C ARG A 86 19.76 -11.22 20.66
#